data_AF-A0A957Z6I8-F1
#
_entry.id   AF-A0A957Z6I8-F1
#
_cell.length_a   1.000
_cell.length_b   1.000
_cell.length_c   1.000
_cell.angle_alpha   90.00
_cell.angle_beta   90.00
_cell.angle_gamma   90.00
#
_symmetry.space_group_name_H-M   'P 1'
#
loop_
_entity.id
_entity.type
_entity.pdbx_description
1 polymer ?
#
loop_
_entity_poly.entity_id
_entity_poly.type
_entity_poly.pdbx_seq_one_letter_code
_entity_poly.pdbx_strand_id
1 'polypeptide(L)'
;IGNDMSSRDIEGENPLYLPQAKIYTRACALGPAIALGPVTDGWPATRIAMQIVRAGAVAFSGETDTSKIRRRPDELVEYLGRALAFPSGAVLLTGAGIVPPDSFTLAAGDEVRIQIDAVGALANTVVVV
;
A
#
# COMPACT_ATOMS: atom_id res chain seq x y z
N ILE A 1 -2.30 -8.41 0.06
CA ILE A 1 -2.54 -6.99 0.40
C ILE A 1 -1.24 -6.43 0.94
N GLY A 2 -0.92 -5.18 0.63
CA GLY A 2 0.29 -4.56 1.16
C GLY A 2 0.01 -3.17 1.73
N ASN A 3 0.68 -2.87 2.83
CA ASN A 3 0.65 -1.57 3.50
C ASN A 3 2.03 -0.90 3.32
N ASP A 4 2.09 0.09 2.43
CA ASP A 4 3.30 0.86 2.08
C ASP A 4 3.35 2.15 2.92
N MET A 5 3.97 2.07 4.09
CA MET A 5 4.01 3.18 5.05
C MET A 5 4.97 4.26 4.57
N SER A 6 4.54 5.52 4.67
CA SER A 6 5.27 6.66 4.10
C SER A 6 5.30 7.84 5.06
N SER A 7 6.49 8.39 5.31
CA SER A 7 6.63 9.68 6.01
C SER A 7 6.42 10.82 5.01
N ARG A 8 5.19 11.31 4.91
CA ARG A 8 4.80 12.30 3.88
C ARG A 8 5.40 13.68 4.08
N ASP A 9 5.75 14.02 5.31
CA ASP A 9 6.51 15.21 5.66
C ASP A 9 7.93 15.17 5.05
N ILE A 10 8.64 14.06 5.22
CA ILE A 10 9.97 13.84 4.64
C ILE A 10 9.88 13.79 3.10
N GLU A 11 8.92 13.02 2.56
CA GLU A 11 8.70 12.92 1.12
C GLU A 11 8.34 14.28 0.48
N GLY A 12 7.52 15.08 1.16
CA GLY A 12 7.05 16.38 0.69
C GLY A 12 8.10 17.50 0.77
N GLU A 13 9.10 17.37 1.66
CA GLU A 13 10.17 18.36 1.79
C GLU A 13 11.11 18.33 0.57
N ASN A 14 11.53 17.14 0.14
CA ASN A 14 12.43 16.99 -0.99
C ASN A 14 12.25 15.61 -1.65
N PRO A 15 12.04 15.54 -2.98
CA PRO A 15 11.94 14.26 -3.70
C PRO A 15 13.15 13.32 -3.50
N LEU A 16 14.34 13.87 -3.21
CA LEU A 16 15.54 13.08 -2.91
C LEU A 16 15.46 12.31 -1.59
N TYR A 17 14.52 12.66 -0.70
CA TYR A 17 14.32 11.98 0.57
C TYR A 17 13.35 10.80 0.49
N LEU A 18 12.77 10.53 -0.68
CA LEU A 18 11.83 9.43 -0.88
C LEU A 18 12.35 8.07 -0.34
N PRO A 19 13.63 7.68 -0.54
CA PRO A 19 14.15 6.45 0.06
C PRO A 19 14.06 6.45 1.59
N GLN A 20 14.36 7.56 2.26
CA GLN A 20 14.29 7.67 3.72
C GLN A 20 12.84 7.65 4.22
N ALA A 21 11.92 8.27 3.46
CA ALA A 21 10.50 8.29 3.78
C ALA A 21 9.81 6.91 3.66
N LYS A 22 10.44 5.95 2.97
CA LYS A 22 9.85 4.64 2.60
C LYS A 22 10.61 3.42 3.12
N ILE A 23 11.91 3.57 3.43
CA ILE A 23 12.77 2.45 3.79
C ILE A 23 13.23 2.63 5.23
N TYR A 24 12.48 2.04 6.16
CA TYR A 24 12.79 1.98 7.58
C TYR A 24 12.22 0.70 8.20
N THR A 25 12.62 0.39 9.43
CA THR A 25 12.14 -0.79 10.16
C THR A 25 10.62 -0.75 10.26
N ARG A 26 9.94 -1.83 9.83
CA ARG A 26 8.45 -1.94 9.81
C ARG A 26 7.73 -0.98 8.85
N ALA A 27 8.41 -0.43 7.84
CA ALA A 27 7.78 0.41 6.81
C ALA A 27 6.82 -0.32 5.86
N CYS A 28 6.83 -1.67 5.85
CA CYS A 28 5.99 -2.45 4.95
C CYS A 28 5.40 -3.67 5.66
N ALA A 29 4.12 -3.94 5.42
CA ALA A 29 3.44 -5.16 5.83
C ALA A 29 2.73 -5.81 4.65
N LEU A 30 2.73 -7.14 4.61
CA LEU A 30 2.07 -7.95 3.58
C LEU A 30 1.17 -9.00 4.26
N GLY A 31 0.03 -9.29 3.66
CA GLY A 31 -0.87 -10.34 4.15
C GLY A 31 -2.31 -10.20 3.66
N PRO A 32 -3.26 -10.90 4.28
CA PRO A 32 -3.03 -12.03 5.22
C PRO A 32 -2.58 -13.30 4.49
N ALA A 33 -2.78 -13.36 3.17
CA ALA A 33 -2.41 -14.47 2.31
C ALA A 33 -1.98 -13.96 0.93
N ILE A 34 -1.44 -14.87 0.11
CA ILE A 34 -1.21 -14.65 -1.32
C ILE A 34 -2.36 -15.34 -2.06
N ALA A 35 -3.23 -14.54 -2.69
CA ALA A 35 -4.26 -15.06 -3.57
C ALA A 35 -3.64 -15.45 -4.91
N LEU A 36 -3.84 -16.70 -5.32
CA LEU A 36 -3.40 -17.20 -6.61
C LEU A 36 -4.51 -17.02 -7.64
N GLY A 37 -4.16 -16.58 -8.84
CA GLY A 37 -5.10 -16.38 -9.94
C GLY A 37 -4.39 -16.48 -11.29
N PRO A 38 -5.15 -16.56 -12.40
CA PRO A 38 -4.57 -16.53 -13.72
C PRO A 38 -3.86 -15.19 -13.98
N VAL A 39 -2.81 -15.22 -14.79
CA VAL A 39 -2.19 -13.99 -15.31
C VAL A 39 -3.14 -13.39 -16.34
N THR A 40 -3.55 -12.14 -16.12
CA THR A 40 -4.45 -11.40 -17.00
C THR A 40 -3.79 -10.10 -17.46
N ASP A 41 -4.15 -9.63 -18.66
CA ASP A 41 -3.60 -8.40 -19.25
C ASP A 41 -4.07 -7.12 -18.53
N GLY A 42 -5.08 -7.23 -17.66
CA GLY A 42 -5.68 -6.12 -16.93
C GLY A 42 -5.90 -6.43 -15.45
N TRP A 43 -6.26 -5.38 -14.71
CA TRP A 43 -6.66 -5.49 -13.32
C TRP A 43 -8.06 -6.10 -13.21
N PRO A 44 -8.31 -7.02 -12.25
CA PRO A 44 -9.67 -7.37 -11.90
C PRO A 44 -10.40 -6.13 -11.39
N ALA A 45 -11.72 -6.05 -11.54
CA ALA A 45 -12.52 -5.04 -10.84
C ALA A 45 -12.74 -5.53 -9.40
N THR A 46 -12.02 -4.94 -8.45
CA THR A 46 -12.16 -5.28 -7.03
C THR A 46 -12.00 -4.02 -6.19
N ARG A 47 -12.90 -3.88 -5.22
CA ARG A 47 -12.88 -2.78 -4.27
C ARG A 47 -11.72 -2.93 -3.30
N ILE A 48 -11.09 -1.81 -3.01
CA ILE A 48 -10.11 -1.64 -1.95
C ILE A 48 -10.70 -0.64 -0.95
N ALA A 49 -10.74 -0.99 0.33
CA ALA A 49 -11.16 -0.10 1.39
C ALA A 49 -10.07 0.00 2.46
N MET A 50 -9.92 1.19 3.04
CA MET A 50 -9.00 1.43 4.14
C MET A 50 -9.71 2.19 5.26
N GLN A 51 -9.46 1.77 6.49
CA GLN A 51 -9.86 2.47 7.70
C GLN A 51 -8.67 2.66 8.64
N ILE A 52 -8.65 3.80 9.31
CA ILE A 52 -7.72 4.08 10.40
C ILE A 52 -8.55 4.33 11.64
N VAL A 53 -8.33 3.52 12.68
CA VAL A 53 -9.03 3.58 13.96
C VAL A 53 -8.08 4.14 15.01
N ARG A 54 -8.48 5.22 15.67
CA ARG A 54 -7.75 5.85 16.77
C ARG A 54 -8.60 5.78 18.03
N ALA A 55 -8.06 5.17 19.09
CA ALA A 55 -8.75 5.02 20.38
C ALA A 55 -10.19 4.46 20.24
N GLY A 56 -10.40 3.49 19.33
CA GLY A 56 -11.69 2.86 19.09
C GLY A 56 -12.65 3.62 18.16
N ALA A 57 -12.31 4.83 17.72
CA ALA A 57 -13.10 5.61 16.78
C ALA A 57 -12.45 5.66 15.38
N VAL A 58 -13.26 5.72 14.32
CA VAL A 58 -12.75 5.88 12.95
C VAL A 58 -12.19 7.30 12.78
N ALA A 59 -10.88 7.40 12.63
CA ALA A 59 -10.18 8.67 12.37
C ALA A 59 -10.11 8.99 10.87
N PHE A 60 -10.09 7.96 10.02
CA PHE A 60 -10.13 8.09 8.57
C PHE A 60 -10.77 6.85 7.95
N SER A 61 -11.50 7.03 6.84
CA SER A 61 -12.01 5.95 6.01
C SER A 61 -12.00 6.38 4.55
N GLY A 62 -11.64 5.46 3.65
CA GLY A 62 -11.68 5.69 2.22
C GLY A 62 -11.83 4.40 1.43
N GLU A 63 -12.25 4.51 0.19
CA GLU A 63 -12.41 3.40 -0.74
C GLU A 63 -11.99 3.78 -2.16
N THR A 64 -11.56 2.78 -2.90
CA THR A 64 -11.26 2.88 -4.32
C THR A 64 -11.50 1.52 -5.00
N ASP A 65 -11.26 1.45 -6.29
CA ASP A 65 -11.38 0.22 -7.07
C ASP A 65 -10.16 0.07 -7.97
N THR A 66 -9.67 -1.15 -8.14
CA THR A 66 -8.53 -1.47 -9.00
C THR A 66 -8.77 -1.13 -10.47
N SER A 67 -10.02 -1.01 -10.92
CA SER A 67 -10.35 -0.49 -12.26
C SER A 67 -9.89 0.96 -12.48
N LYS A 68 -9.58 1.71 -11.42
CA LYS A 68 -9.02 3.07 -11.52
C LYS A 68 -7.50 3.09 -11.74
N ILE A 69 -6.82 1.95 -11.65
CA ILE A 69 -5.38 1.87 -11.92
C ILE A 69 -5.16 2.08 -13.42
N ARG A 70 -4.37 3.10 -13.78
CA ARG A 70 -4.15 3.50 -15.18
C ARG A 70 -3.06 2.69 -15.88
N ARG A 71 -2.01 2.31 -15.16
CA ARG A 71 -0.92 1.51 -15.72
C ARG A 71 -1.30 0.05 -15.71
N ARG A 72 -0.95 -0.67 -16.77
CA ARG A 72 -1.25 -2.10 -16.87
C ARG A 72 -0.26 -2.94 -16.04
N PRO A 73 -0.64 -4.15 -15.60
CA PRO A 73 0.27 -5.02 -14.85
C PRO A 73 1.57 -5.36 -15.60
N ASP A 74 1.48 -5.66 -16.91
CA ASP A 74 2.62 -5.99 -17.78
C ASP A 74 3.64 -4.85 -17.85
N GLU A 75 3.17 -3.62 -18.01
CA GLU A 75 3.99 -2.41 -18.02
C GLU A 75 4.76 -2.27 -16.70
N LEU A 76 4.10 -2.44 -15.56
CA LEU A 76 4.74 -2.31 -14.24
C LEU A 76 5.83 -3.38 -14.03
N VAL A 77 5.56 -4.63 -14.43
CA VAL A 77 6.53 -5.73 -14.33
C VAL A 77 7.73 -5.50 -15.25
N GLU A 78 7.50 -5.02 -16.47
CA GLU A 78 8.56 -4.69 -17.42
C GLU A 78 9.53 -3.65 -16.82
N TYR A 79 9.02 -2.55 -16.26
CA TYR A 79 9.86 -1.52 -15.66
C TYR A 79 10.59 -2.00 -14.40
N LEU A 80 9.96 -2.85 -13.59
CA LEU A 80 10.61 -3.44 -12.42
C LEU A 80 11.84 -4.27 -12.84
N GLY A 81 11.67 -5.15 -13.83
CA GLY A 81 12.72 -6.07 -14.28
C GLY A 81 13.71 -5.49 -15.30
N ARG A 82 13.50 -4.27 -15.81
CA ARG A 82 14.29 -3.71 -16.92
C ARG A 82 15.79 -3.62 -16.64
N ALA A 83 16.15 -3.30 -15.39
CA ALA A 83 17.53 -3.10 -14.96
C ALA A 83 17.92 -3.94 -13.74
N LEU A 84 17.00 -4.75 -13.22
CA LEU A 84 17.16 -5.51 -11.97
C LEU A 84 16.74 -6.96 -12.17
N ALA A 85 17.49 -7.88 -11.57
CA ALA A 85 17.17 -9.32 -11.58
C ALA A 85 16.52 -9.73 -10.26
N PHE A 86 15.41 -10.48 -10.34
CA PHE A 86 14.68 -11.02 -9.19
C PHE A 86 14.62 -12.56 -9.28
N PRO A 87 15.75 -13.27 -9.08
CA PRO A 87 15.83 -14.72 -9.26
C PRO A 87 14.91 -15.51 -8.32
N SER A 88 14.52 -14.91 -7.19
CA SER A 88 13.59 -15.48 -6.21
C SER A 88 12.20 -14.83 -6.27
N GLY A 89 11.91 -14.05 -7.31
CA GLY A 89 10.71 -13.25 -7.43
C GLY A 89 10.75 -11.95 -6.60
N ALA A 90 9.67 -11.18 -6.70
CA ALA A 90 9.48 -9.92 -6.00
C ALA A 90 8.00 -9.71 -5.68
N VAL A 91 7.72 -8.91 -4.64
CA VAL A 91 6.38 -8.37 -4.39
C VAL A 91 6.36 -6.92 -4.85
N LEU A 92 5.50 -6.61 -5.81
CA LEU A 92 5.32 -5.25 -6.32
C LEU A 92 4.07 -4.62 -5.71
N LEU A 93 4.25 -3.55 -4.94
CA LEU A 93 3.16 -2.69 -4.46
C LEU A 93 2.81 -1.70 -5.58
N THR A 94 1.57 -1.77 -6.07
CA THR A 94 1.17 -1.14 -7.35
C THR A 94 0.62 0.27 -7.19
N GLY A 95 0.98 0.95 -6.10
CA GLY A 95 0.48 2.27 -5.72
C GLY A 95 -0.81 2.24 -4.90
N ALA A 96 -1.21 3.41 -4.41
CA ALA A 96 -2.37 3.59 -3.56
C ALA A 96 -3.33 4.64 -4.14
N GLY A 97 -4.63 4.31 -4.18
CA GLY A 97 -5.70 5.22 -4.59
C GLY A 97 -6.46 5.87 -3.42
N ILE A 98 -6.07 5.57 -2.18
CA ILE A 98 -6.67 6.10 -0.96
C ILE A 98 -5.58 6.86 -0.21
N VAL A 99 -5.76 8.17 -0.04
CA VAL A 99 -4.77 9.06 0.57
C VAL A 99 -5.50 9.91 1.62
N PRO A 100 -5.15 9.78 2.92
CA PRO A 100 -5.62 10.71 3.93
C PRO A 100 -5.19 12.15 3.59
N PRO A 101 -5.94 13.18 4.04
CA PRO A 101 -5.56 14.58 3.84
C PRO A 101 -4.18 14.89 4.42
N ASP A 102 -3.49 15.91 3.90
CA ASP A 102 -2.14 16.30 4.36
C ASP A 102 -2.08 16.70 5.84
N SER A 103 -3.21 17.09 6.44
CA SER A 103 -3.33 17.39 7.86
C SER A 103 -3.40 16.13 8.75
N PHE A 104 -3.50 14.95 8.16
CA PHE A 104 -3.60 13.68 8.87
C PHE A 104 -2.22 13.03 9.03
N THR A 105 -1.87 12.71 10.27
CA THR A 105 -0.71 11.85 10.58
C THR A 105 -1.11 10.72 11.51
N LEU A 106 -0.45 9.58 11.35
CA LEU A 106 -0.64 8.42 12.22
C LEU A 106 -0.04 8.69 13.60
N ALA A 107 -0.68 8.13 14.62
CA ALA A 107 -0.20 8.13 15.99
C ALA A 107 0.06 6.69 16.46
N ALA A 108 0.96 6.53 17.42
CA ALA A 108 1.15 5.23 18.07
C ALA A 108 -0.17 4.73 18.66
N GLY A 109 -0.47 3.45 18.44
CA GLY A 109 -1.72 2.82 18.83
C GLY A 109 -2.86 2.95 17.82
N ASP A 110 -2.70 3.73 16.73
CA ASP A 110 -3.64 3.68 15.62
C ASP A 110 -3.67 2.27 15.01
N GLU A 111 -4.84 1.83 14.57
CA GLU A 111 -4.99 0.60 13.83
C GLU A 111 -5.36 0.89 12.37
N VAL A 112 -4.50 0.48 11.44
CA VAL A 112 -4.73 0.57 10.00
C VAL A 112 -5.30 -0.75 9.52
N ARG A 113 -6.50 -0.72 8.92
CA ARG A 113 -7.15 -1.87 8.29
C ARG A 113 -7.30 -1.63 6.79
N ILE A 114 -6.77 -2.52 5.96
CA ILE A 114 -6.91 -2.49 4.51
C ILE A 114 -7.63 -3.77 4.07
N GLN A 115 -8.77 -3.61 3.40
CA GLN A 115 -9.58 -4.69 2.85
C GLN A 115 -9.47 -4.66 1.32
N ILE A 116 -9.27 -5.83 0.71
CA ILE A 116 -9.48 -6.05 -0.72
C ILE A 116 -10.49 -7.18 -0.85
N ASP A 117 -11.64 -6.94 -1.48
CA ASP A 117 -12.79 -7.85 -1.46
C ASP A 117 -12.44 -9.28 -1.93
N ALA A 118 -11.58 -9.40 -2.95
CA ALA A 118 -11.15 -10.69 -3.49
C ALA A 118 -10.07 -11.41 -2.66
N VAL A 119 -9.52 -10.79 -1.61
CA VAL A 119 -8.33 -11.30 -0.89
C VAL A 119 -8.55 -11.42 0.62
N GLY A 120 -9.18 -10.42 1.26
CA GLY A 120 -9.39 -10.37 2.71
C GLY A 120 -8.94 -9.04 3.33
N ALA A 121 -8.55 -9.08 4.61
CA ALA A 121 -8.15 -7.91 5.40
C ALA A 121 -6.71 -8.01 5.91
N LEU A 122 -5.96 -6.92 5.81
CA LEU A 122 -4.69 -6.71 6.50
C LEU A 122 -4.90 -5.66 7.60
N ALA A 123 -4.56 -5.99 8.85
CA ALA A 123 -4.63 -5.06 9.97
C ALA A 123 -3.26 -4.92 10.65
N ASN A 124 -2.84 -3.68 10.89
CA ASN A 124 -1.57 -3.37 11.57
C ASN A 124 -1.78 -2.30 12.64
N THR A 125 -1.18 -2.49 13.82
CA THR A 125 -1.10 -1.47 14.86
C THR A 125 0.15 -0.63 14.68
N VAL A 126 -0.01 0.69 14.71
CA VAL A 126 1.08 1.66 14.55
C VAL A 126 1.90 1.76 15.84
N VAL A 127 3.22 1.81 15.67
CA VAL A 127 4.20 2.03 16.75
C VAL A 127 5.23 3.05 16.30
N VAL A 128 5.85 3.76 17.25
CA VAL A 128 7.04 4.56 16.97
C VAL A 128 8.21 3.59 16.70
N VAL A 129 8.97 3.88 15.66
CA VAL A 129 10.14 3.11 15.22
C VAL A 129 11.40 3.88 15.53
#